data_AF-N2AGX5-F1
#
_entry.id   AF-N2AGX5-F1
#
_cell.length_a   1.000
_cell.length_b   1.000
_cell.length_c   1.000
_cell.angle_alpha   90.00
_cell.angle_beta   90.00
_cell.angle_gamma   90.00
#
_symmetry.space_group_name_H-M   'P 1'
#
loop_
_entity.id
_entity.type
_entity.pdbx_description
1 polymer ?
#
loop_
_entity_poly.entity_id
_entity_poly.type
_entity_poly.pdbx_seq_one_letter_code
_entity_poly.pdbx_strand_id
1 'polypeptide(L)'
;MIVDIDPYDGKGQVFLMIYKQFGKTGKMVSALGFGGMRFLQEDYATQEGKEKCAELLVKANELGVNYFDTAPAYCGGRSEEIFGMAFPKMKKQFYVSTKSRLSDDPDADAVQRRIEASLKKMGLEKIHFYNMWCILNLEQYERIMRAGGPYEGALRAKDAGLIEHICFSAHCDGRDVEKIVKDGGFEGVTLGYNVINANYREQGMQAAYSGGLGVVTMNSLGGGVIPGHPEHFQFLKKDRDDNIVKAALRYNASHKAVSVVLSGMSSMKQLLENVSAFDDFNPGSDYFEEVNRKRSSGMNDLCTGCDYCSGCPNGLEINKLMQSYNEYVFSNKNPRRLLHDLHVKWEYAQDRIFDCIECGQCEKKCTQKLPVIERIKTINNCVQDDLRKTRKQMERYFGDKHMRNIGIYGIGALALQLYEKYRICYPDECSNIYLFDKDEKKWGSAPLHREWRVHAPGDIEKFKIKRLIICNANHYEEICRELQHLVKDEIELMQYNL
;
A
#
# COMPACT_ATOMS: atom_id res chain seq x y z
N MET A 1 13.46 18.66 25.99
CA MET A 1 12.68 19.48 26.94
C MET A 1 11.26 18.96 26.90
N ILE A 2 10.71 18.57 28.05
CA ILE A 2 9.26 18.41 28.19
C ILE A 2 8.75 19.84 28.31
N VAL A 3 8.05 20.33 27.29
CA VAL A 3 7.44 21.65 27.33
C VAL A 3 6.02 21.43 27.86
N ASP A 4 5.69 22.05 28.98
CA ASP A 4 4.35 21.97 29.59
C ASP A 4 3.35 22.62 28.63
N ILE A 5 2.61 21.79 27.91
CA ILE A 5 1.59 22.23 26.96
C ILE A 5 0.36 21.38 27.25
N ASP A 6 -0.69 22.04 27.69
CA ASP A 6 -1.94 21.42 28.13
C ASP A 6 -2.56 20.48 27.06
N PRO A 7 -2.57 19.14 27.22
CA PRO A 7 -2.83 18.20 26.14
C PRO A 7 -4.13 17.38 26.33
N TYR A 8 -5.22 18.04 26.71
CA TYR A 8 -6.51 17.36 26.93
C TYR A 8 -7.20 16.89 25.64
N ASP A 9 -7.63 15.63 25.63
CA ASP A 9 -8.43 15.03 24.55
C ASP A 9 -9.93 15.37 24.61
N GLY A 10 -10.37 16.15 25.60
CA GLY A 10 -11.78 16.43 25.87
C GLY A 10 -12.51 15.35 26.67
N LYS A 11 -11.82 14.26 27.06
CA LYS A 11 -12.29 13.21 27.98
C LYS A 11 -11.46 13.12 29.27
N GLY A 12 -10.48 14.02 29.44
CA GLY A 12 -9.66 14.14 30.65
C GLY A 12 -8.31 13.42 30.59
N GLN A 13 -7.90 12.87 29.44
CA GLN A 13 -6.57 12.28 29.25
C GLN A 13 -5.55 13.35 28.83
N VAL A 14 -4.38 13.36 29.46
CA VAL A 14 -3.25 14.27 29.22
C VAL A 14 -2.20 13.52 28.39
N PHE A 15 -1.86 14.01 27.18
CA PHE A 15 -0.77 13.48 26.35
C PHE A 15 0.52 14.33 26.40
N LEU A 16 1.64 13.77 26.84
CA LEU A 16 2.92 14.49 26.84
C LEU A 16 3.64 14.37 25.49
N MET A 17 3.52 15.39 24.62
CA MET A 17 4.24 15.42 23.34
C MET A 17 5.73 15.73 23.51
N ILE A 18 6.58 14.95 22.84
CA ILE A 18 8.03 15.17 22.81
C ILE A 18 8.37 16.20 21.73
N TYR A 19 9.24 17.15 22.07
CA TYR A 19 9.78 18.13 21.12
C TYR A 19 11.27 17.95 20.91
N LYS A 20 11.69 18.00 19.65
CA LYS A 20 13.09 17.88 19.22
C LYS A 20 13.52 19.11 18.44
N GLN A 21 14.80 19.41 18.46
CA GLN A 21 15.35 20.45 17.60
C GLN A 21 15.33 19.98 16.14
N PHE A 22 14.94 20.87 15.23
CA PHE A 22 15.02 20.61 13.79
C PHE A 22 16.40 21.02 13.27
N GLY A 23 17.36 20.10 13.35
CA GLY A 23 18.74 20.40 12.94
C GLY A 23 19.29 21.64 13.66
N LYS A 24 19.90 22.56 12.91
CA LYS A 24 20.45 23.83 13.41
C LYS A 24 19.51 25.03 13.22
N THR A 25 18.25 24.82 12.85
CA THR A 25 17.32 25.92 12.53
C THR A 25 16.81 26.70 13.76
N GLY A 26 17.03 26.17 14.97
CA GLY A 26 16.47 26.72 16.21
C GLY A 26 14.98 26.38 16.42
N LYS A 27 14.31 25.71 15.48
CA LYS A 27 12.91 25.31 15.63
C LYS A 27 12.78 24.08 16.52
N MET A 28 11.81 24.11 17.43
CA MET A 28 11.42 22.98 18.26
C MET A 28 10.16 22.32 17.68
N VAL A 29 10.32 21.14 17.09
CA VAL A 29 9.26 20.41 16.38
C VAL A 29 8.79 19.21 17.20
N SER A 30 7.49 18.91 17.13
CA SER A 30 6.91 17.71 17.74
C SER A 30 7.49 16.45 17.08
N ALA A 31 7.77 15.43 17.89
CA ALA A 31 8.33 14.17 17.40
C ALA A 31 7.36 13.44 16.46
N LEU A 32 6.05 13.59 16.66
CA LEU A 32 5.02 13.23 15.68
C LEU A 32 4.73 14.43 14.78
N GLY A 33 4.67 14.21 13.47
CA GLY A 33 4.17 15.17 12.50
C GLY A 33 2.94 14.65 11.77
N PHE A 34 2.04 15.57 11.39
CA PHE A 34 0.83 15.25 10.65
C PHE A 34 1.11 15.27 9.14
N GLY A 35 0.94 14.13 8.47
CA GLY A 35 1.11 14.01 7.02
C GLY A 35 -0.20 14.12 6.24
N GLY A 36 -0.32 15.12 5.37
CA GLY A 36 -1.54 15.47 4.63
C GLY A 36 -1.84 14.64 3.39
N MET A 37 -1.14 13.53 3.15
CA MET A 37 -1.32 12.70 1.94
C MET A 37 -2.49 11.70 2.05
N ARG A 38 -2.94 11.38 3.27
CA ARG A 38 -3.77 10.19 3.56
C ARG A 38 -5.22 10.48 3.94
N PHE A 39 -5.76 11.67 3.67
CA PHE A 39 -7.22 11.83 3.70
C PHE A 39 -7.84 10.90 2.65
N LEU A 40 -8.97 10.26 2.98
CA LEU A 40 -9.67 9.38 2.05
C LEU A 40 -10.48 10.24 1.07
N GLN A 41 -10.64 9.77 -0.16
CA GLN A 41 -11.25 10.57 -1.21
C GLN A 41 -12.70 10.96 -0.88
N GLU A 42 -13.44 10.03 -0.30
CA GLU A 42 -14.78 10.23 0.24
C GLU A 42 -14.83 11.32 1.33
N ASP A 43 -13.77 11.45 2.13
CA ASP A 43 -13.73 12.41 3.25
C ASP A 43 -13.60 13.85 2.77
N TYR A 44 -13.01 14.11 1.60
CA TYR A 44 -12.82 15.48 1.07
C TYR A 44 -13.61 15.77 -0.21
N ALA A 45 -14.54 14.89 -0.57
CA ALA A 45 -15.39 15.05 -1.75
C ALA A 45 -16.36 16.25 -1.63
N THR A 46 -16.71 16.67 -0.41
CA THR A 46 -17.62 17.78 -0.13
C THR A 46 -16.93 18.89 0.68
N GLN A 47 -17.56 20.07 0.76
CA GLN A 47 -17.07 21.16 1.61
C GLN A 47 -17.08 20.77 3.10
N GLU A 48 -18.18 20.21 3.59
CA GLU A 48 -18.31 19.70 4.96
C GLU A 48 -17.25 18.63 5.27
N GLY A 49 -16.99 17.73 4.32
CA GLY A 49 -15.96 16.71 4.47
C GLY A 49 -14.56 17.30 4.63
N LYS A 50 -14.21 18.29 3.80
CA LYS A 50 -12.94 19.04 3.94
C LYS A 50 -12.83 19.73 5.30
N GLU A 51 -13.93 20.26 5.82
CA GLU A 51 -13.96 20.88 7.16
C GLU A 51 -13.72 19.84 8.27
N LYS A 52 -14.31 18.63 8.17
CA LYS A 52 -14.02 17.52 9.09
C LYS A 52 -12.55 17.07 9.01
N CYS A 53 -11.98 17.03 7.81
CA CYS A 53 -10.54 16.79 7.66
C CYS A 53 -9.73 17.89 8.36
N ALA A 54 -10.10 19.16 8.19
CA ALA A 54 -9.46 20.31 8.84
C ALA A 54 -9.53 20.22 10.37
N GLU A 55 -10.68 19.83 10.93
CA GLU A 55 -10.87 19.60 12.38
C GLU A 55 -9.91 18.55 12.94
N LEU A 56 -9.57 17.52 12.15
CA LEU A 56 -8.58 16.52 12.57
C LEU A 56 -7.18 17.14 12.76
N LEU A 57 -6.77 18.09 11.90
CA LEU A 57 -5.51 18.82 12.09
C LEU A 57 -5.58 19.73 13.31
N VAL A 58 -6.70 20.44 13.50
CA VAL A 58 -6.90 21.30 14.67
C VAL A 58 -6.77 20.47 15.94
N LYS A 59 -7.40 19.29 15.98
CA LYS A 59 -7.28 18.38 17.12
C LYS A 59 -5.85 17.88 17.31
N ALA A 60 -5.12 17.59 16.23
CA ALA A 60 -3.70 17.25 16.34
C ALA A 60 -2.88 18.38 16.97
N ASN A 61 -3.15 19.64 16.60
CA ASN A 61 -2.53 20.82 17.22
C ASN A 61 -2.89 20.94 18.71
N GLU A 62 -4.16 20.75 19.07
CA GLU A 62 -4.59 20.70 20.48
C GLU A 62 -3.86 19.61 21.28
N LEU A 63 -3.50 18.49 20.65
CA LEU A 63 -2.75 17.38 21.27
C LEU A 63 -1.23 17.60 21.25
N GLY A 64 -0.75 18.77 20.83
CA GLY A 64 0.67 19.15 20.85
C GLY A 64 1.44 18.87 19.55
N VAL A 65 0.80 18.37 18.49
CA VAL A 65 1.47 18.27 17.18
C VAL A 65 1.67 19.66 16.61
N ASN A 66 2.90 20.01 16.27
CA ASN A 66 3.24 21.31 15.69
C ASN A 66 3.90 21.22 14.31
N TYR A 67 4.18 20.02 13.77
CA TYR A 67 4.74 19.86 12.42
C TYR A 67 3.69 19.29 11.47
N PHE A 68 3.34 20.04 10.43
CA PHE A 68 2.29 19.72 9.47
C PHE A 68 2.87 19.67 8.05
N ASP A 69 2.94 18.48 7.44
CA ASP A 69 3.46 18.29 6.07
C ASP A 69 2.33 18.11 5.05
N THR A 70 2.33 18.92 4.00
CA THR A 70 1.38 18.84 2.88
C THR A 70 2.10 18.96 1.53
N ALA A 71 1.37 18.84 0.43
CA ALA A 71 1.90 19.08 -0.91
C ALA A 71 0.79 19.55 -1.87
N PRO A 72 1.14 20.29 -2.94
CA PRO A 72 0.18 20.73 -3.95
C PRO A 72 -0.57 19.58 -4.64
N ALA A 73 0.07 18.42 -4.81
CA ALA A 73 -0.50 17.26 -5.50
C ALA A 73 -1.28 16.30 -4.57
N TYR A 74 -1.20 16.45 -3.25
CA TYR A 74 -1.81 15.52 -2.31
C TYR A 74 -3.34 15.61 -2.32
N CYS A 75 -3.99 14.45 -2.17
CA CYS A 75 -5.46 14.32 -2.11
C CYS A 75 -6.16 14.95 -3.32
N GLY A 76 -5.72 14.60 -4.54
CA GLY A 76 -6.25 15.22 -5.78
C GLY A 76 -6.00 16.72 -5.85
N GLY A 77 -4.94 17.19 -5.18
CA GLY A 77 -4.62 18.59 -5.02
C GLY A 77 -5.50 19.36 -4.05
N ARG A 78 -6.10 18.70 -3.05
CA ARG A 78 -6.96 19.34 -2.03
C ARG A 78 -6.27 19.51 -0.67
N SER A 79 -5.12 18.87 -0.44
CA SER A 79 -4.48 18.86 0.88
C SER A 79 -4.12 20.25 1.40
N GLU A 80 -3.48 21.11 0.60
CA GLU A 80 -3.15 22.50 1.02
C GLU A 80 -4.39 23.34 1.35
N GLU A 81 -5.52 23.11 0.66
CA GLU A 81 -6.78 23.78 0.96
C GLU A 81 -7.33 23.34 2.32
N ILE A 82 -7.32 22.03 2.60
CA ILE A 82 -7.73 21.47 3.90
C ILE A 82 -6.86 22.03 5.03
N PHE A 83 -5.55 22.11 4.81
CA PHE A 83 -4.60 22.69 5.78
C PHE A 83 -4.90 24.17 6.01
N GLY A 84 -5.18 24.93 4.94
CA GLY A 84 -5.58 26.33 5.03
C GLY A 84 -6.88 26.57 5.81
N MET A 85 -7.83 25.63 5.76
CA MET A 85 -9.05 25.69 6.59
C MET A 85 -8.76 25.45 8.09
N ALA A 86 -7.69 24.73 8.41
CA ALA A 86 -7.33 24.38 9.79
C ALA A 86 -6.49 25.45 10.49
N PHE A 87 -5.53 26.07 9.79
CA PHE A 87 -4.56 26.98 10.42
C PHE A 87 -5.18 28.14 11.21
N PRO A 88 -6.22 28.84 10.73
CA PRO A 88 -6.86 29.92 11.49
C PRO A 88 -7.52 29.46 12.80
N LYS A 89 -7.80 28.15 12.92
CA LYS A 89 -8.43 27.53 14.10
C LYS A 89 -7.39 26.96 15.08
N MET A 90 -6.12 26.85 14.69
CA MET A 90 -5.05 26.35 15.55
C MET A 90 -4.66 27.40 16.60
N LYS A 91 -4.65 27.00 17.87
CA LYS A 91 -4.32 27.89 19.00
C LYS A 91 -2.87 27.78 19.46
N LYS A 92 -2.20 26.67 19.14
CA LYS A 92 -0.81 26.43 19.52
C LYS A 92 0.11 26.69 18.34
N GLN A 93 1.38 26.98 18.61
CA GLN A 93 2.40 27.14 17.58
C GLN A 93 2.36 25.96 16.61
N PHE A 94 2.47 26.25 15.31
CA PHE A 94 2.61 25.25 14.27
C PHE A 94 3.70 25.65 13.28
N TYR A 95 4.19 24.66 12.54
CA TYR A 95 5.12 24.78 11.44
C TYR A 95 4.55 23.99 10.26
N VAL A 96 4.59 24.59 9.08
CA VAL A 96 4.10 23.98 7.86
C VAL A 96 5.25 23.62 6.94
N SER A 97 5.17 22.41 6.37
CA SER A 97 6.02 21.92 5.30
C SER A 97 5.19 21.76 4.04
N THR A 98 5.63 22.35 2.93
CA THR A 98 5.11 22.05 1.58
C THR A 98 6.27 21.87 0.60
N LYS A 99 5.97 21.62 -0.67
CA LYS A 99 6.94 21.10 -1.64
C LYS A 99 6.60 21.42 -3.09
N SER A 100 7.61 21.43 -3.96
CA SER A 100 7.47 21.47 -5.42
C SER A 100 8.09 20.24 -6.05
N ARG A 101 7.51 19.74 -7.14
CA ARG A 101 8.09 18.63 -7.90
C ARG A 101 8.83 19.14 -9.13
N LEU A 102 10.06 18.67 -9.37
CA LEU A 102 10.87 19.06 -10.55
C LEU A 102 10.11 18.93 -11.90
N SER A 103 9.20 17.97 -12.02
CA SER A 103 8.40 17.80 -13.24
C SER A 103 7.30 18.84 -13.42
N ASP A 104 6.82 19.48 -12.34
CA ASP A 104 5.84 20.56 -12.41
C ASP A 104 6.50 21.93 -12.46
N ASP A 105 7.56 22.07 -11.67
CA ASP A 105 8.21 23.34 -11.40
C ASP A 105 9.71 23.20 -11.78
N PRO A 106 10.04 23.21 -13.09
CA PRO A 106 11.36 22.79 -13.60
C PRO A 106 12.46 23.87 -13.53
N ASP A 107 12.12 25.10 -13.14
CA ASP A 107 12.99 26.27 -13.10
C ASP A 107 12.65 27.20 -11.92
N ALA A 108 13.50 28.19 -11.69
CA ALA A 108 13.40 29.13 -10.59
C ALA A 108 12.04 29.88 -10.55
N ASP A 109 11.57 30.37 -11.69
CA ASP A 109 10.35 31.16 -11.76
C ASP A 109 9.10 30.29 -11.53
N ALA A 110 9.13 29.03 -11.99
CA ALA A 110 8.07 28.07 -11.70
C ALA A 110 7.98 27.76 -10.20
N VAL A 111 9.12 27.57 -9.52
CA VAL A 111 9.14 27.40 -8.05
C VAL A 111 8.60 28.64 -7.33
N GLN A 112 8.94 29.84 -7.79
CA GLN A 112 8.43 31.07 -7.19
C GLN A 112 6.90 31.17 -7.31
N ARG A 113 6.36 30.96 -8.51
CA ARG A 113 4.90 30.89 -8.73
C ARG A 113 4.23 29.81 -7.88
N ARG A 114 4.91 28.66 -7.71
CA ARG A 114 4.41 27.58 -6.85
C ARG A 114 4.28 28.02 -5.40
N ILE A 115 5.32 28.64 -4.86
CA ILE A 115 5.34 29.13 -3.47
C ILE A 115 4.20 30.10 -3.22
N GLU A 116 4.03 31.09 -4.10
CA GLU A 116 2.94 32.07 -4.01
C GLU A 116 1.55 31.40 -4.07
N ALA A 117 1.36 30.44 -4.96
CA ALA A 117 0.12 29.69 -5.06
C ALA A 117 -0.17 28.86 -3.80
N SER A 118 0.84 28.19 -3.25
CA SER A 118 0.73 27.42 -2.01
C SER A 118 0.41 28.30 -0.80
N LEU A 119 1.08 29.45 -0.66
CA LEU A 119 0.80 30.46 0.37
C LEU A 119 -0.64 30.95 0.30
N LYS A 120 -1.09 31.37 -0.90
CA LYS A 120 -2.46 31.81 -1.14
C LYS A 120 -3.48 30.74 -0.79
N LYS A 121 -3.24 29.49 -1.20
CA LYS A 121 -4.15 28.36 -0.98
C LYS A 121 -4.27 27.97 0.49
N MET A 122 -3.16 28.05 1.23
CA MET A 122 -3.13 27.80 2.68
C MET A 122 -3.54 29.01 3.51
N GLY A 123 -3.67 30.20 2.91
CA GLY A 123 -3.94 31.44 3.64
C GLY A 123 -2.81 31.83 4.60
N LEU A 124 -1.56 31.61 4.20
CA LEU A 124 -0.37 31.90 5.01
C LEU A 124 0.50 32.96 4.35
N GLU A 125 1.23 33.71 5.17
CA GLU A 125 2.24 34.68 4.71
C GLU A 125 3.63 34.05 4.55
N LYS A 126 3.88 32.93 5.23
CA LYS A 126 5.19 32.26 5.25
C LYS A 126 5.05 30.74 5.33
N ILE A 127 5.89 30.04 4.57
CA ILE A 127 6.12 28.59 4.71
C ILE A 127 7.37 28.37 5.56
N HIS A 128 7.27 27.52 6.57
CA HIS A 128 8.41 27.28 7.47
C HIS A 128 9.46 26.37 6.84
N PHE A 129 9.03 25.29 6.19
CA PHE A 129 9.92 24.33 5.53
C PHE A 129 9.46 24.11 4.08
N TYR A 130 10.32 24.42 3.12
CA TYR A 130 10.00 24.20 1.71
C TYR A 130 10.91 23.11 1.13
N ASN A 131 10.31 22.00 0.69
CA ASN A 131 11.07 20.85 0.20
C ASN A 131 11.17 20.84 -1.33
N MET A 132 12.39 20.74 -1.84
CA MET A 132 12.65 20.27 -3.20
C MET A 132 12.25 18.79 -3.30
N TRP A 133 11.17 18.48 -4.00
CA TRP A 133 10.60 17.13 -4.13
C TRP A 133 10.70 16.68 -5.61
N CYS A 134 10.82 15.42 -5.97
CA CYS A 134 11.22 14.23 -5.24
C CYS A 134 12.58 13.82 -5.80
N ILE A 135 13.68 13.93 -5.03
CA ILE A 135 15.01 13.59 -5.56
C ILE A 135 15.18 12.08 -5.60
N LEU A 136 15.14 11.48 -6.81
CA LEU A 136 15.28 10.04 -7.04
C LEU A 136 16.72 9.59 -7.30
N ASN A 137 17.57 10.50 -7.78
CA ASN A 137 18.97 10.27 -8.13
C ASN A 137 19.74 11.61 -8.19
N LEU A 138 21.06 11.54 -8.36
CA LEU A 138 21.92 12.73 -8.45
C LEU A 138 21.70 13.56 -9.72
N GLU A 139 21.27 12.97 -10.84
CA GLU A 139 20.97 13.73 -12.05
C GLU A 139 19.81 14.72 -11.82
N GLN A 140 18.76 14.27 -11.12
CA GLN A 140 17.67 15.17 -10.71
C GLN A 140 18.15 16.23 -9.73
N TYR A 141 19.07 15.88 -8.83
CA TYR A 141 19.68 16.84 -7.92
C TYR A 141 20.45 17.94 -8.67
N GLU A 142 21.31 17.56 -9.61
CA GLU A 142 22.07 18.49 -10.46
C GLU A 142 21.13 19.44 -11.22
N ARG A 143 20.00 18.93 -11.72
CA ARG A 143 18.98 19.77 -12.38
C ARG A 143 18.28 20.75 -11.44
N ILE A 144 18.13 20.40 -10.16
CA ILE A 144 17.58 21.29 -9.14
C ILE A 144 18.55 22.44 -8.84
N MET A 145 19.86 22.12 -8.78
CA MET A 145 20.92 23.03 -8.35
C MET A 145 21.56 23.86 -9.48
N ARG A 146 21.35 23.50 -10.75
CA ARG A 146 21.92 24.24 -11.88
C ARG A 146 21.51 25.71 -11.88
N ALA A 147 22.27 26.56 -12.57
CA ALA A 147 21.92 27.96 -12.78
C ALA A 147 20.51 28.11 -13.40
N GLY A 148 19.68 29.00 -12.83
CA GLY A 148 18.27 29.16 -13.19
C GLY A 148 17.35 28.00 -12.74
N GLY A 149 17.89 27.04 -11.99
CA GLY A 149 17.18 25.86 -11.51
C GLY A 149 16.22 26.16 -10.35
N PRO A 150 15.38 25.16 -9.99
CA PRO A 150 14.43 25.24 -8.88
C PRO A 150 15.01 25.79 -7.56
N TYR A 151 16.26 25.46 -7.22
CA TYR A 151 16.88 25.91 -5.98
C TYR A 151 17.03 27.43 -5.90
N GLU A 152 17.40 28.10 -6.99
CA GLU A 152 17.47 29.57 -7.04
C GLU A 152 16.10 30.22 -6.81
N GLY A 153 15.02 29.60 -7.29
CA GLY A 153 13.65 30.08 -7.04
C GLY A 153 13.30 30.06 -5.55
N ALA A 154 13.67 28.99 -4.85
CA ALA A 154 13.50 28.93 -3.39
C ALA A 154 14.41 29.90 -2.65
N LEU A 155 15.66 30.10 -3.09
CA LEU A 155 16.54 31.13 -2.52
C LEU A 155 15.91 32.52 -2.63
N ARG A 156 15.42 32.91 -3.82
CA ARG A 156 14.71 34.19 -4.00
C ARG A 156 13.50 34.31 -3.06
N ALA A 157 12.73 33.24 -2.92
CA ALA A 157 11.58 33.22 -2.01
C ALA A 157 11.99 33.31 -0.53
N LYS A 158 13.15 32.75 -0.15
CA LYS A 158 13.71 32.86 1.19
C LYS A 158 14.16 34.29 1.48
N ASP A 159 14.87 34.90 0.53
CA ASP A 159 15.31 36.30 0.62
C ASP A 159 14.12 37.28 0.69
N ALA A 160 13.02 36.95 0.00
CA ALA A 160 11.76 37.69 0.07
C ALA A 160 10.94 37.41 1.35
N GLY A 161 11.39 36.50 2.22
CA GLY A 161 10.71 36.15 3.47
C GLY A 161 9.47 35.26 3.32
N LEU A 162 9.21 34.71 2.12
CA LEU A 162 8.06 33.85 1.82
C LEU A 162 8.27 32.41 2.33
N ILE A 163 9.53 31.97 2.43
CA ILE A 163 9.91 30.70 3.05
C ILE A 163 11.00 30.92 4.11
N GLU A 164 11.04 30.09 5.15
CA GLU A 164 12.03 30.22 6.22
C GLU A 164 13.23 29.28 6.03
N HIS A 165 12.99 28.01 5.76
CA HIS A 165 14.04 27.01 5.59
C HIS A 165 13.89 26.24 4.27
N ILE A 166 15.02 26.05 3.57
CA ILE A 166 15.07 25.27 2.33
C ILE A 166 15.48 23.84 2.68
N CYS A 167 14.62 22.90 2.37
CA CYS A 167 14.77 21.47 2.62
C CYS A 167 14.74 20.69 1.31
N PHE A 168 15.02 19.39 1.37
CA PHE A 168 14.81 18.49 0.25
C PHE A 168 14.09 17.22 0.67
N SER A 169 13.35 16.62 -0.26
CA SER A 169 12.77 15.29 -0.08
C SER A 169 13.49 14.27 -0.94
N ALA A 170 13.95 13.18 -0.29
CA ALA A 170 14.79 12.18 -0.93
C ALA A 170 14.11 10.82 -1.06
N HIS A 171 14.15 10.29 -2.27
CA HIS A 171 13.79 8.92 -2.61
C HIS A 171 14.97 8.11 -3.19
N CYS A 172 16.15 8.71 -3.34
CA CYS A 172 17.42 8.04 -3.64
C CYS A 172 17.97 7.23 -2.45
N ASP A 173 19.10 6.54 -2.66
CA ASP A 173 19.78 5.74 -1.63
C ASP A 173 20.51 6.62 -0.59
N GLY A 174 20.93 6.02 0.53
CA GLY A 174 21.64 6.74 1.58
C GLY A 174 22.97 7.38 1.14
N ARG A 175 23.65 6.83 0.12
CA ARG A 175 24.92 7.39 -0.39
C ARG A 175 24.67 8.66 -1.20
N ASP A 176 23.62 8.67 -2.00
CA ASP A 176 23.22 9.86 -2.75
C ASP A 176 22.71 10.96 -1.80
N VAL A 177 21.93 10.60 -0.77
CA VAL A 177 21.56 11.55 0.28
C VAL A 177 22.79 12.14 0.96
N GLU A 178 23.78 11.34 1.32
CA GLU A 178 25.03 11.82 1.91
C GLU A 178 25.76 12.84 1.02
N LYS A 179 25.82 12.60 -0.29
CA LYS A 179 26.41 13.55 -1.25
C LYS A 179 25.65 14.87 -1.29
N ILE A 180 24.31 14.82 -1.35
CA ILE A 180 23.45 16.01 -1.33
C ILE A 180 23.65 16.81 -0.05
N VAL A 181 23.73 16.14 1.11
CA VAL A 181 24.00 16.79 2.40
C VAL A 181 25.34 17.51 2.40
N LYS A 182 26.40 16.90 1.85
CA LYS A 182 27.75 17.47 1.80
C LYS A 182 27.86 18.72 0.92
N ASP A 183 26.96 18.88 -0.04
CA ASP A 183 26.91 20.06 -0.91
C ASP A 183 26.46 21.34 -0.16
N GLY A 184 25.81 21.19 1.00
CA GLY A 184 25.59 22.29 1.95
C GLY A 184 24.42 23.23 1.65
N GLY A 185 23.57 22.91 0.66
CA GLY A 185 22.45 23.78 0.25
C GLY A 185 21.17 23.69 1.11
N PHE A 186 21.05 22.73 2.04
CA PHE A 186 19.77 22.45 2.70
C PHE A 186 19.87 22.43 4.23
N GLU A 187 18.75 22.77 4.87
CA GLU A 187 18.59 22.86 6.32
C GLU A 187 17.81 21.67 6.91
N GLY A 188 17.20 20.85 6.04
CA GLY A 188 16.43 19.67 6.43
C GLY A 188 16.24 18.67 5.29
N VAL A 189 15.98 17.42 5.66
CA VAL A 189 15.65 16.33 4.74
C VAL A 189 14.38 15.62 5.15
N THR A 190 13.50 15.34 4.18
CA THR A 190 12.37 14.43 4.32
C THR A 190 12.63 13.15 3.54
N LEU A 191 12.86 12.03 4.21
CA LEU A 191 13.21 10.75 3.57
C LEU A 191 12.33 9.60 4.06
N GLY A 192 12.12 8.60 3.21
CA GLY A 192 11.39 7.39 3.61
C GLY A 192 12.22 6.57 4.59
N TYR A 193 11.72 6.29 5.79
CA TYR A 193 12.41 5.45 6.78
C TYR A 193 11.40 4.60 7.56
N ASN A 194 11.71 3.33 7.71
CA ASN A 194 11.03 2.35 8.55
C ASN A 194 11.88 1.07 8.59
N VAL A 195 11.43 0.06 9.35
CA VAL A 195 12.18 -1.19 9.50
C VAL A 195 12.41 -1.96 8.19
N ILE A 196 11.53 -1.80 7.20
CA ILE A 196 11.59 -2.49 5.89
C ILE A 196 12.73 -1.94 5.03
N ASN A 197 12.93 -0.61 5.05
CA ASN A 197 13.86 0.07 4.15
C ASN A 197 15.04 0.76 4.87
N ALA A 198 15.20 0.57 6.18
CA ALA A 198 16.22 1.23 6.98
C ALA A 198 17.65 1.02 6.42
N ASN A 199 18.00 -0.19 5.97
CA ASN A 199 19.32 -0.46 5.35
C ASN A 199 19.64 0.43 4.15
N TYR A 200 18.62 0.81 3.38
CA TYR A 200 18.78 1.63 2.18
C TYR A 200 18.91 3.12 2.49
N ARG A 201 18.56 3.54 3.72
CA ARG A 201 18.27 4.94 4.07
C ARG A 201 19.11 5.47 5.23
N GLU A 202 19.52 4.59 6.13
CA GLU A 202 20.13 4.95 7.41
C GLU A 202 21.44 5.73 7.24
N GLN A 203 22.31 5.34 6.29
CA GLN A 203 23.54 6.08 5.98
C GLN A 203 23.25 7.56 5.66
N GLY A 204 22.27 7.82 4.80
CA GLY A 204 21.89 9.19 4.41
C GLY A 204 21.25 9.96 5.56
N MET A 205 20.43 9.28 6.35
CA MET A 205 19.83 9.85 7.56
C MET A 205 20.89 10.26 8.60
N GLN A 206 21.90 9.42 8.83
CA GLN A 206 23.01 9.72 9.72
C GLN A 206 23.86 10.86 9.19
N ALA A 207 24.16 10.89 7.89
CA ALA A 207 24.86 11.99 7.24
C ALA A 207 24.13 13.33 7.42
N ALA A 208 22.81 13.36 7.21
CA ALA A 208 21.99 14.56 7.43
C ALA A 208 22.09 15.07 8.87
N TYR A 209 21.97 14.18 9.85
CA TYR A 209 22.12 14.54 11.27
C TYR A 209 23.52 15.07 11.59
N SER A 210 24.58 14.39 11.13
CA SER A 210 25.96 14.85 11.30
C SER A 210 26.23 16.21 10.62
N GLY A 211 25.56 16.49 9.49
CA GLY A 211 25.59 17.79 8.82
C GLY A 211 24.83 18.89 9.58
N GLY A 212 24.00 18.53 10.56
CA GLY A 212 23.17 19.46 11.33
C GLY A 212 21.83 19.79 10.66
N LEU A 213 21.36 18.95 9.73
CA LEU A 213 20.04 19.08 9.11
C LEU A 213 18.97 18.49 10.03
N GLY A 214 17.76 19.05 9.97
CA GLY A 214 16.58 18.40 10.54
C GLY A 214 16.17 17.19 9.71
N VAL A 215 15.79 16.09 10.35
CA VAL A 215 15.39 14.86 9.66
C VAL A 215 13.92 14.58 9.91
N VAL A 216 13.17 14.50 8.83
CA VAL A 216 11.77 14.07 8.80
C VAL A 216 11.71 12.70 8.15
N THR A 217 11.11 11.75 8.87
CA THR A 217 10.85 10.40 8.33
C THR A 217 9.44 10.33 7.81
N MET A 218 9.29 9.96 6.54
CA MET A 218 8.00 9.59 5.95
C MET A 218 7.93 8.08 5.78
N ASN A 219 6.72 7.57 5.53
CA ASN A 219 6.49 6.14 5.35
C ASN A 219 6.84 5.29 6.58
N SER A 220 6.70 5.86 7.79
CA SER A 220 7.09 5.27 9.08
C SER A 220 6.42 3.92 9.37
N LEU A 221 5.24 3.69 8.78
CA LEU A 221 4.45 2.45 8.87
C LEU A 221 4.56 1.54 7.63
N GLY A 222 5.54 1.77 6.75
CA GLY A 222 5.75 0.94 5.56
C GLY A 222 4.56 0.96 4.58
N GLY A 223 3.87 2.09 4.48
CA GLY A 223 2.73 2.28 3.58
C GLY A 223 1.47 1.52 3.99
N GLY A 224 1.42 1.04 5.24
CA GLY A 224 0.37 0.18 5.76
C GLY A 224 0.78 -1.30 5.84
N VAL A 225 1.93 -1.69 5.27
CA VAL A 225 2.41 -3.07 5.32
C VAL A 225 2.68 -3.54 6.75
N ILE A 226 3.27 -2.67 7.58
CA ILE A 226 3.59 -3.01 8.97
C ILE A 226 2.32 -3.27 9.80
N PRO A 227 1.34 -2.34 9.88
CA PRO A 227 0.10 -2.60 10.60
C PRO A 227 -0.81 -3.63 9.94
N GLY A 228 -0.69 -3.89 8.64
CA GLY A 228 -1.45 -4.92 7.93
C GLY A 228 -0.98 -6.34 8.21
N HIS A 229 0.24 -6.52 8.72
CA HIS A 229 0.87 -7.83 8.95
C HIS A 229 1.57 -7.89 10.32
N PRO A 230 0.87 -7.54 11.41
CA PRO A 230 1.49 -7.37 12.73
C PRO A 230 2.30 -8.61 13.17
N GLU A 231 1.87 -9.81 12.82
CA GLU A 231 2.52 -11.09 13.11
C GLU A 231 3.97 -11.16 12.58
N HIS A 232 4.24 -10.53 11.44
CA HIS A 232 5.58 -10.49 10.82
C HIS A 232 6.48 -9.40 11.41
N PHE A 233 5.92 -8.47 12.17
CA PHE A 233 6.64 -7.33 12.75
C PHE A 233 6.66 -7.34 14.28
N GLN A 234 6.23 -8.43 14.95
CA GLN A 234 6.19 -8.52 16.41
C GLN A 234 7.52 -8.21 17.10
N PHE A 235 8.65 -8.43 16.42
CA PHE A 235 9.99 -8.07 16.92
C PHE A 235 10.19 -6.57 17.18
N LEU A 236 9.33 -5.71 16.62
CA LEU A 236 9.28 -4.27 16.94
C LEU A 236 8.72 -4.02 18.35
N LYS A 237 7.77 -4.84 18.81
CA LYS A 237 7.08 -4.61 20.08
C LYS A 237 8.02 -4.80 21.26
N LYS A 238 7.92 -3.89 22.23
CA LYS A 238 8.40 -4.07 23.60
C LYS A 238 7.22 -4.24 24.58
N ASP A 239 7.52 -4.57 25.83
CA ASP A 239 6.50 -4.80 26.88
C ASP A 239 5.52 -3.61 27.05
N ARG A 240 5.96 -2.39 26.75
CA ARG A 240 5.16 -1.16 26.82
C ARG A 240 4.39 -0.82 25.54
N ASP A 241 4.54 -1.61 24.49
CA ASP A 241 3.84 -1.43 23.23
C ASP A 241 2.58 -2.30 23.20
N ASP A 242 1.41 -1.68 23.28
CA ASP A 242 0.13 -2.38 23.18
C ASP A 242 -0.14 -2.87 21.75
N ASN A 243 0.29 -2.14 20.73
CA ASN A 243 0.11 -2.49 19.32
C ASN A 243 1.34 -2.19 18.44
N ILE A 244 1.30 -2.71 17.20
CA ILE A 244 2.41 -2.62 16.26
C ILE A 244 2.61 -1.21 15.68
N VAL A 245 1.54 -0.40 15.61
CA VAL A 245 1.59 0.98 15.10
C VAL A 245 2.47 1.82 16.03
N LYS A 246 2.21 1.77 17.34
CA LYS A 246 3.02 2.49 18.33
C LYS A 246 4.47 2.03 18.31
N ALA A 247 4.71 0.72 18.28
CA ALA A 247 6.05 0.16 18.21
C ALA A 247 6.82 0.66 16.97
N ALA A 248 6.17 0.69 15.80
CA ALA A 248 6.78 1.18 14.57
C ALA A 248 7.08 2.68 14.60
N LEU A 249 6.18 3.51 15.15
CA LEU A 249 6.43 4.94 15.32
C LEU A 249 7.57 5.20 16.32
N ARG A 250 7.58 4.47 17.44
CA ARG A 250 8.64 4.53 18.45
C ARG A 250 9.99 4.11 17.90
N TYR A 251 10.06 3.06 17.07
CA TYR A 251 11.29 2.66 16.37
C TYR A 251 11.91 3.82 15.58
N ASN A 252 11.09 4.53 14.79
CA ASN A 252 11.55 5.69 14.03
C ASN A 252 12.03 6.81 14.98
N ALA A 253 11.23 7.11 16.01
CA ALA A 253 11.50 8.18 16.97
C ALA A 253 12.71 7.92 17.87
N SER A 254 13.08 6.66 18.10
CA SER A 254 14.26 6.24 18.87
C SER A 254 15.57 6.50 18.16
N HIS A 255 15.56 6.65 16.84
CA HIS A 255 16.79 6.99 16.12
C HIS A 255 17.15 8.45 16.38
N LYS A 256 18.35 8.71 16.95
CA LYS A 256 18.80 10.05 17.37
C LYS A 256 18.76 11.11 16.26
N ALA A 257 18.92 10.69 15.01
CA ALA A 257 18.86 11.60 13.87
C ALA A 257 17.46 12.18 13.63
N VAL A 258 16.40 11.46 13.99
CA VAL A 258 15.04 11.76 13.58
C VAL A 258 14.45 12.88 14.43
N SER A 259 14.16 14.02 13.79
CA SER A 259 13.45 15.16 14.40
C SER A 259 11.94 14.93 14.39
N VAL A 260 11.38 14.44 13.28
CA VAL A 260 9.93 14.23 13.09
C VAL A 260 9.65 12.88 12.45
N VAL A 261 8.66 12.18 12.98
CA VAL A 261 8.04 10.98 12.40
C VAL A 261 6.70 11.37 11.80
N LEU A 262 6.59 11.41 10.48
CA LEU A 262 5.32 11.70 9.82
C LEU A 262 4.41 10.48 9.87
N SER A 263 3.14 10.73 10.21
CA SER A 263 2.06 9.79 9.98
C SER A 263 0.90 10.46 9.27
N GLY A 264 0.39 9.81 8.23
CA GLY A 264 -0.91 10.16 7.66
C GLY A 264 -2.01 9.57 8.53
N MET A 265 -2.98 10.40 8.92
CA MET A 265 -4.06 10.03 9.83
C MET A 265 -5.38 10.51 9.20
N SER A 266 -6.30 9.60 8.92
CA SER A 266 -7.61 9.90 8.32
C SER A 266 -8.75 9.86 9.32
N SER A 267 -8.48 9.48 10.58
CA SER A 267 -9.52 9.39 11.61
C SER A 267 -9.03 9.82 12.98
N MET A 268 -9.96 10.22 13.85
CA MET A 268 -9.68 10.56 15.24
C MET A 268 -9.04 9.39 16.00
N LYS A 269 -9.47 8.15 15.71
CA LYS A 269 -8.90 6.94 16.32
C LYS A 269 -7.40 6.82 16.01
N GLN A 270 -7.01 6.97 14.75
CA GLN A 270 -5.60 6.92 14.35
C GLN A 270 -4.81 8.09 14.94
N LEU A 271 -5.39 9.29 15.02
CA LEU A 271 -4.75 10.44 15.64
C LEU A 271 -4.41 10.16 17.11
N LEU A 272 -5.40 9.75 17.90
CA LEU A 272 -5.22 9.45 19.32
C LEU A 272 -4.24 8.30 19.54
N GLU A 273 -4.34 7.23 18.74
CA GLU A 273 -3.40 6.11 18.77
C GLU A 273 -1.97 6.56 18.52
N ASN A 274 -1.75 7.35 17.47
CA ASN A 274 -0.42 7.81 17.09
C ASN A 274 0.16 8.81 18.08
N VAL A 275 -0.65 9.74 18.61
CA VAL A 275 -0.22 10.67 19.67
C VAL A 275 0.20 9.88 20.91
N SER A 276 -0.56 8.87 21.31
CA SER A 276 -0.23 8.03 22.47
C SER A 276 1.07 7.21 22.30
N ALA A 277 1.59 7.05 21.08
CA ALA A 277 2.90 6.44 20.87
C ALA A 277 4.04 7.29 21.44
N PHE A 278 3.83 8.61 21.60
CA PHE A 278 4.83 9.56 22.09
C PHE A 278 4.59 9.99 23.53
N ASP A 279 3.49 9.55 24.14
CA ASP A 279 3.18 9.79 25.54
C ASP A 279 4.13 8.99 26.45
N ASP A 280 4.74 9.68 27.41
CA ASP A 280 5.79 9.16 28.33
C ASP A 280 6.90 8.33 27.62
N PHE A 281 7.17 8.63 26.35
CA PHE A 281 8.17 7.91 25.59
C PHE A 281 9.55 8.56 25.74
N ASN A 282 10.50 7.82 26.32
CA ASN A 282 11.91 8.24 26.29
C ASN A 282 12.60 7.57 25.09
N PRO A 283 13.02 8.34 24.06
CA PRO A 283 13.75 7.81 22.90
C PRO A 283 15.20 7.46 23.28
N GLY A 284 15.39 6.48 24.16
CA GLY A 284 16.69 5.92 24.50
C GLY A 284 17.22 5.01 23.38
N SER A 285 18.56 4.97 23.23
CA SER A 285 19.28 4.24 22.17
C SER A 285 18.99 2.75 22.12
N ASP A 286 18.66 2.13 23.26
CA ASP A 286 18.53 0.68 23.37
C ASP A 286 17.33 0.13 22.59
N TYR A 287 16.30 0.95 22.36
CA TYR A 287 15.16 0.55 21.54
C TYR A 287 15.58 0.30 20.10
N PHE A 288 16.33 1.23 19.52
CA PHE A 288 16.75 1.16 18.14
C PHE A 288 17.73 0.00 17.90
N GLU A 289 18.74 -0.13 18.75
CA GLU A 289 19.77 -1.17 18.63
C GLU A 289 19.21 -2.58 18.85
N GLU A 290 18.27 -2.75 19.78
CA GLU A 290 17.63 -4.05 20.00
C GLU A 290 16.77 -4.49 18.82
N VAL A 291 15.95 -3.59 18.28
CA VAL A 291 15.13 -3.89 17.09
C VAL A 291 16.03 -4.24 15.90
N ASN A 292 17.11 -3.48 15.68
CA ASN A 292 18.04 -3.75 14.58
C ASN A 292 18.75 -5.10 14.72
N ARG A 293 19.06 -5.57 15.93
CA ARG A 293 19.62 -6.91 16.15
C ARG A 293 18.63 -8.04 15.80
N LYS A 294 17.33 -7.81 15.99
CA LYS A 294 16.26 -8.80 15.69
C LYS A 294 15.78 -8.74 14.24
N ARG A 295 16.07 -7.65 13.52
CA ARG A 295 15.62 -7.43 12.15
C ARG A 295 16.26 -8.44 11.20
N SER A 296 15.43 -9.17 10.44
CA SER A 296 15.92 -10.08 9.40
C SER A 296 16.37 -9.33 8.15
N SER A 297 17.32 -9.91 7.40
CA SER A 297 17.78 -9.37 6.12
C SER A 297 16.69 -9.37 5.03
N GLY A 298 15.72 -10.28 5.13
CA GLY A 298 14.60 -10.41 4.17
C GLY A 298 13.61 -9.23 4.18
N MET A 299 13.72 -8.31 5.14
CA MET A 299 12.87 -7.10 5.17
C MET A 299 13.04 -6.23 3.92
N ASN A 300 14.24 -6.19 3.33
CA ASN A 300 14.50 -5.38 2.13
C ASN A 300 13.70 -5.86 0.89
N ASP A 301 13.13 -7.07 0.92
CA ASP A 301 12.35 -7.62 -0.18
C ASP A 301 10.90 -7.13 -0.20
N LEU A 302 10.39 -6.48 0.85
CA LEU A 302 8.99 -6.08 0.92
C LEU A 302 8.75 -4.74 0.23
N CYS A 303 7.72 -4.67 -0.61
CA CYS A 303 7.23 -3.42 -1.20
C CYS A 303 6.38 -2.65 -0.20
N THR A 304 6.62 -1.34 -0.03
CA THR A 304 5.80 -0.49 0.86
C THR A 304 4.57 0.13 0.18
N GLY A 305 4.17 -0.35 -1.01
CA GLY A 305 2.93 0.09 -1.67
C GLY A 305 2.86 1.59 -2.03
N CYS A 306 3.98 2.25 -2.33
CA CYS A 306 4.05 3.70 -2.53
C CYS A 306 3.50 4.22 -3.88
N ASP A 307 3.28 3.33 -4.84
CA ASP A 307 2.73 3.59 -6.19
C ASP A 307 3.53 4.52 -7.12
N TYR A 308 4.78 4.86 -6.77
CA TYR A 308 5.67 5.63 -7.65
C TYR A 308 5.97 4.91 -8.98
N CYS A 309 5.80 3.58 -9.03
CA CYS A 309 6.02 2.76 -10.21
C CYS A 309 4.83 2.72 -11.19
N SER A 310 3.79 3.54 -10.96
CA SER A 310 2.62 3.64 -11.84
C SER A 310 2.95 4.17 -13.25
N GLY A 311 2.01 3.95 -14.17
CA GLY A 311 2.14 4.28 -15.59
C GLY A 311 2.94 3.25 -16.38
N CYS A 312 2.66 1.95 -16.20
CA CYS A 312 3.24 0.91 -17.05
C CYS A 312 2.74 1.07 -18.50
N PRO A 313 3.61 1.00 -19.53
CA PRO A 313 3.17 1.11 -20.93
C PRO A 313 2.19 0.02 -21.36
N ASN A 314 2.23 -1.15 -20.72
CA ASN A 314 1.28 -2.25 -20.96
C ASN A 314 0.10 -2.24 -19.98
N GLY A 315 -0.13 -1.15 -19.25
CA GLY A 315 -1.26 -1.01 -18.34
C GLY A 315 -1.20 -1.89 -17.09
N LEU A 316 -0.05 -2.48 -16.75
CA LEU A 316 0.08 -3.28 -15.53
C LEU A 316 0.03 -2.39 -14.27
N GLU A 317 -0.80 -2.80 -13.30
CA GLU A 317 -0.89 -2.15 -12.00
C GLU A 317 0.20 -2.66 -11.07
N ILE A 318 1.43 -2.21 -11.33
CA ILE A 318 2.66 -2.72 -10.68
C ILE A 318 2.55 -2.74 -9.15
N ASN A 319 1.94 -1.73 -8.54
CA ASN A 319 1.77 -1.66 -7.09
C ASN A 319 0.99 -2.86 -6.54
N LYS A 320 -0.15 -3.21 -7.15
CA LYS A 320 -0.96 -4.37 -6.74
C LYS A 320 -0.17 -5.67 -6.84
N LEU A 321 0.54 -5.86 -7.95
CA LEU A 321 1.40 -7.02 -8.18
C LEU A 321 2.50 -7.14 -7.10
N MET A 322 3.14 -6.02 -6.74
CA MET A 322 4.18 -6.03 -5.71
C MET A 322 3.61 -6.25 -4.30
N GLN A 323 2.38 -5.78 -4.03
CA GLN A 323 1.70 -6.11 -2.77
C GLN A 323 1.34 -7.60 -2.69
N SER A 324 0.83 -8.21 -3.77
CA SER A 324 0.63 -9.68 -3.79
C SER A 324 1.93 -10.46 -3.72
N TYR A 325 3.03 -9.91 -4.24
CA TYR A 325 4.36 -10.47 -4.04
C TYR A 325 4.82 -10.39 -2.57
N ASN A 326 4.36 -9.41 -1.78
CA ASN A 326 4.63 -9.42 -0.34
C ASN A 326 4.01 -10.65 0.34
N GLU A 327 2.78 -11.03 -0.03
CA GLU A 327 2.14 -12.25 0.50
C GLU A 327 2.96 -13.50 0.20
N TYR A 328 3.57 -13.55 -0.99
CA TYR A 328 4.52 -14.60 -1.33
C TYR A 328 5.71 -14.62 -0.36
N VAL A 329 6.32 -13.46 -0.09
CA VAL A 329 7.47 -13.36 0.82
C VAL A 329 7.07 -13.72 2.26
N PHE A 330 5.99 -13.14 2.78
CA PHE A 330 5.48 -13.37 4.14
C PHE A 330 5.14 -14.84 4.40
N SER A 331 4.59 -15.52 3.39
CA SER A 331 4.20 -16.93 3.47
C SER A 331 5.34 -17.91 3.20
N ASN A 332 6.59 -17.47 3.31
CA ASN A 332 7.79 -18.27 2.98
C ASN A 332 7.71 -18.86 1.56
N LYS A 333 7.41 -17.99 0.59
CA LYS A 333 7.33 -18.29 -0.84
C LYS A 333 6.21 -19.28 -1.19
N ASN A 334 5.06 -19.21 -0.53
CA ASN A 334 3.89 -20.03 -0.86
C ASN A 334 3.06 -19.39 -1.99
N PRO A 335 3.00 -19.99 -3.20
CA PRO A 335 2.23 -19.45 -4.33
C PRO A 335 0.75 -19.23 -4.03
N ARG A 336 0.14 -20.06 -3.15
CA ARG A 336 -1.29 -19.96 -2.86
C ARG A 336 -1.68 -18.64 -2.21
N ARG A 337 -0.79 -18.05 -1.40
CA ARG A 337 -1.08 -16.76 -0.73
C ARG A 337 -0.99 -15.59 -1.71
N LEU A 338 0.01 -15.62 -2.59
CA LEU A 338 0.13 -14.68 -3.72
C LEU A 338 -1.10 -14.74 -4.62
N LEU A 339 -1.50 -15.94 -5.06
CA LEU A 339 -2.64 -16.11 -5.98
C LEU A 339 -3.96 -15.72 -5.31
N HIS A 340 -4.13 -16.06 -4.03
CA HIS A 340 -5.29 -15.63 -3.25
C HIS A 340 -5.40 -14.10 -3.24
N ASP A 341 -4.31 -13.38 -2.98
CA ASP A 341 -4.32 -11.91 -2.99
C ASP A 341 -4.65 -11.35 -4.39
N LEU A 342 -4.04 -11.90 -5.45
CA LEU A 342 -4.34 -11.48 -6.83
C LEU A 342 -5.81 -11.65 -7.21
N HIS A 343 -6.41 -12.80 -6.90
CA HIS A 343 -7.76 -13.13 -7.36
C HIS A 343 -8.87 -12.63 -6.43
N VAL A 344 -8.64 -12.61 -5.12
CA VAL A 344 -9.67 -12.24 -4.14
C VAL A 344 -9.62 -10.76 -3.78
N LYS A 345 -8.42 -10.21 -3.53
CA LYS A 345 -8.28 -8.80 -3.14
C LYS A 345 -8.25 -7.87 -4.35
N TRP A 346 -7.54 -8.27 -5.40
CA TRP A 346 -7.37 -7.44 -6.60
C TRP A 346 -8.27 -7.84 -7.77
N GLU A 347 -9.07 -8.89 -7.61
CA GLU A 347 -10.09 -9.34 -8.57
C GLU A 347 -9.53 -9.65 -9.98
N TYR A 348 -8.25 -10.02 -10.08
CA TYR A 348 -7.70 -10.51 -11.33
C TYR A 348 -8.27 -11.89 -11.66
N ALA A 349 -8.57 -12.12 -12.94
CA ALA A 349 -8.97 -13.45 -13.42
C ALA A 349 -7.90 -14.51 -13.10
N GLN A 350 -8.32 -15.75 -12.86
CA GLN A 350 -7.43 -16.85 -12.49
C GLN A 350 -6.38 -17.18 -13.55
N ASP A 351 -6.71 -16.92 -14.82
CA ASP A 351 -5.86 -17.12 -15.98
C ASP A 351 -5.08 -15.86 -16.40
N ARG A 352 -5.15 -14.79 -15.60
CA ARG A 352 -4.50 -13.53 -15.93
C ARG A 352 -2.98 -13.67 -15.95
N ILE A 353 -2.40 -13.63 -17.14
CA ILE A 353 -0.96 -13.40 -17.35
C ILE A 353 -0.68 -11.89 -17.44
N PHE A 354 0.41 -11.47 -16.83
CA PHE A 354 0.85 -10.07 -16.80
C PHE A 354 1.98 -9.87 -17.81
N ASP A 355 1.63 -9.37 -19.00
CA ASP A 355 2.52 -9.21 -20.15
C ASP A 355 3.54 -8.08 -19.95
N CYS A 356 4.58 -8.32 -19.15
CA CYS A 356 5.67 -7.38 -18.94
C CYS A 356 6.64 -7.40 -20.14
N ILE A 357 6.85 -6.24 -20.78
CA ILE A 357 7.84 -6.05 -21.86
C ILE A 357 9.25 -5.70 -21.35
N GLU A 358 9.49 -5.83 -20.05
CA GLU A 358 10.82 -5.65 -19.43
C GLU A 358 11.47 -4.26 -19.68
N CYS A 359 10.66 -3.22 -19.90
CA CYS A 359 11.15 -1.87 -20.23
C CYS A 359 11.95 -1.17 -19.09
N GLY A 360 11.91 -1.68 -17.86
CA GLY A 360 12.63 -1.13 -16.70
C GLY A 360 12.05 0.16 -16.10
N GLN A 361 10.94 0.71 -16.62
CA GLN A 361 10.35 1.96 -16.11
C GLN A 361 9.96 1.87 -14.63
N CYS A 362 9.35 0.76 -14.22
CA CYS A 362 8.93 0.52 -12.83
C CYS A 362 10.12 0.48 -11.87
N GLU A 363 11.21 -0.19 -12.25
CA GLU A 363 12.42 -0.34 -11.43
C GLU A 363 13.20 0.97 -11.33
N LYS A 364 13.29 1.74 -12.43
CA LYS A 364 13.88 3.09 -12.42
C LYS A 364 13.16 4.01 -11.44
N LYS A 365 11.83 3.95 -11.39
CA LYS A 365 10.96 4.72 -10.48
C LYS A 365 10.87 4.14 -9.06
N CYS A 366 11.30 2.89 -8.84
CA CYS A 366 11.14 2.21 -7.56
C CYS A 366 12.03 2.86 -6.48
N THR A 367 11.39 3.36 -5.42
CA THR A 367 12.03 4.06 -4.29
C THR A 367 12.81 3.12 -3.37
N GLN A 368 12.67 1.82 -3.59
CA GLN A 368 13.30 0.72 -2.85
C GLN A 368 14.19 -0.15 -3.75
N LYS A 369 14.28 0.15 -5.06
CA LYS A 369 15.08 -0.61 -6.05
C LYS A 369 14.75 -2.11 -6.08
N LEU A 370 13.46 -2.45 -5.94
CA LEU A 370 12.99 -3.83 -6.01
C LEU A 370 13.13 -4.39 -7.44
N PRO A 371 13.42 -5.69 -7.60
CA PRO A 371 13.50 -6.35 -8.91
C PRO A 371 12.09 -6.66 -9.43
N VAL A 372 11.34 -5.61 -9.80
CA VAL A 372 9.94 -5.70 -10.21
C VAL A 372 9.75 -6.64 -11.41
N ILE A 373 10.66 -6.60 -12.39
CA ILE A 373 10.54 -7.42 -13.61
C ILE A 373 10.60 -8.91 -13.25
N GLU A 374 11.61 -9.31 -12.48
CA GLU A 374 11.77 -10.71 -12.03
C GLU A 374 10.62 -11.18 -11.12
N ARG A 375 10.06 -10.28 -10.32
CA ARG A 375 8.88 -10.57 -9.51
C ARG A 375 7.64 -10.81 -10.37
N ILE A 376 7.45 -10.05 -11.45
CA ILE A 376 6.34 -10.28 -12.40
C ILE A 376 6.51 -11.63 -13.10
N LYS A 377 7.74 -11.98 -13.51
CA LYS A 377 8.03 -13.34 -14.05
C LYS A 377 7.65 -14.42 -13.04
N THR A 378 8.00 -14.24 -11.77
CA THR A 378 7.64 -15.17 -10.69
C THR A 378 6.13 -15.27 -10.49
N ILE A 379 5.40 -14.15 -10.52
CA ILE A 379 3.94 -14.12 -10.46
C ILE A 379 3.34 -14.91 -11.63
N ASN A 380 3.79 -14.65 -12.86
CA ASN A 380 3.32 -15.38 -14.05
C ASN A 380 3.59 -16.89 -13.94
N ASN A 381 4.76 -17.29 -13.44
CA ASN A 381 5.08 -18.70 -13.20
C ASN A 381 4.11 -19.33 -12.19
N CYS A 382 3.77 -18.63 -11.09
CA CYS A 382 2.78 -19.11 -10.12
C CYS A 382 1.40 -19.29 -10.76
N VAL A 383 0.95 -18.34 -11.60
CA VAL A 383 -0.33 -18.44 -12.33
C VAL A 383 -0.30 -19.62 -13.30
N GLN A 384 0.75 -19.75 -14.12
CA GLN A 384 0.89 -20.84 -15.08
C GLN A 384 0.94 -22.22 -14.41
N ASP A 385 1.64 -22.34 -13.29
CA ASP A 385 1.70 -23.57 -12.52
C ASP A 385 0.36 -23.95 -11.90
N ASP A 386 -0.40 -22.98 -11.42
CA ASP A 386 -1.75 -23.20 -10.89
C ASP A 386 -2.71 -23.62 -12.00
N LEU A 387 -2.70 -22.92 -13.14
CA LEU A 387 -3.47 -23.31 -14.33
C LEU A 387 -3.13 -24.72 -14.80
N ARG A 388 -1.84 -25.10 -14.82
CA ARG A 388 -1.42 -26.46 -15.19
C ARG A 388 -1.96 -27.51 -14.22
N LYS A 389 -1.97 -27.23 -12.92
CA LYS A 389 -2.55 -28.14 -11.91
C LYS A 389 -4.07 -28.23 -12.05
N THR A 390 -4.73 -27.09 -12.27
CA THR A 390 -6.18 -27.02 -12.50
C THR A 390 -6.57 -27.75 -13.77
N ARG A 391 -5.84 -27.60 -14.89
CA ARG A 391 -6.05 -28.38 -16.12
C ARG A 391 -5.93 -29.88 -15.87
N LYS A 392 -4.85 -30.33 -15.21
CA LYS A 392 -4.71 -31.74 -14.82
C LYS A 392 -5.84 -32.25 -13.93
N GLN A 393 -6.37 -31.40 -13.05
CA GLN A 393 -7.55 -31.75 -12.25
C GLN A 393 -8.79 -31.86 -13.15
N MET A 394 -8.99 -30.92 -14.07
CA MET A 394 -10.15 -30.91 -14.97
C MET A 394 -10.10 -32.05 -16.00
N GLU A 395 -8.94 -32.43 -16.52
CA GLU A 395 -8.74 -33.61 -17.38
C GLU A 395 -9.23 -34.91 -16.70
N ARG A 396 -9.09 -35.03 -15.38
CA ARG A 396 -9.64 -36.20 -14.64
C ARG A 396 -11.15 -36.27 -14.75
N TYR A 397 -11.83 -35.12 -14.64
CA TYR A 397 -13.29 -35.05 -14.64
C TYR A 397 -13.88 -35.03 -16.04
N PHE A 398 -13.29 -34.26 -16.95
CA PHE A 398 -13.84 -34.02 -18.28
C PHE A 398 -13.17 -34.83 -19.40
N GLY A 399 -12.11 -35.59 -19.09
CA GLY A 399 -11.37 -36.35 -20.09
C GLY A 399 -10.48 -35.47 -20.96
N ASP A 400 -10.03 -36.00 -22.10
CA ASP A 400 -9.40 -35.19 -23.14
C ASP A 400 -10.45 -34.38 -23.93
N LYS A 401 -9.99 -33.51 -24.83
CA LYS A 401 -10.84 -32.68 -25.71
C LYS A 401 -11.81 -33.47 -26.61
N HIS A 402 -11.74 -34.81 -26.65
CA HIS A 402 -12.58 -35.68 -27.46
C HIS A 402 -13.67 -36.40 -26.65
N MET A 403 -13.61 -36.36 -25.32
CA MET A 403 -14.68 -36.90 -24.48
C MET A 403 -15.95 -36.06 -24.64
N ARG A 404 -17.07 -36.74 -24.88
CA ARG A 404 -18.39 -36.12 -25.11
C ARG A 404 -19.43 -36.76 -24.21
N ASN A 405 -20.50 -36.01 -23.94
CA ASN A 405 -21.67 -36.42 -23.17
C ASN A 405 -21.32 -36.63 -21.69
N ILE A 406 -20.90 -35.54 -21.06
CA ILE A 406 -20.56 -35.50 -19.64
C ILE A 406 -21.72 -34.87 -18.89
N GLY A 407 -22.17 -35.52 -17.84
CA GLY A 407 -23.19 -35.01 -16.93
C GLY A 407 -22.56 -34.38 -15.70
N ILE A 408 -23.14 -33.29 -15.20
CA ILE A 408 -22.88 -32.74 -13.87
C ILE A 408 -24.16 -32.88 -13.05
N TYR A 409 -24.10 -33.59 -11.93
CA TYR A 409 -25.25 -33.84 -11.05
C TYR A 409 -25.13 -33.07 -9.74
N GLY A 410 -26.20 -32.39 -9.33
CA GLY A 410 -26.28 -31.62 -8.08
C GLY A 410 -25.84 -30.18 -8.28
N ILE A 411 -26.77 -29.32 -8.68
CA ILE A 411 -26.50 -27.94 -9.07
C ILE A 411 -26.54 -27.03 -7.85
N GLY A 412 -25.36 -26.58 -7.44
CA GLY A 412 -25.13 -25.70 -6.30
C GLY A 412 -23.73 -25.09 -6.34
N ALA A 413 -23.21 -24.67 -5.19
CA ALA A 413 -21.92 -23.97 -5.11
C ALA A 413 -20.74 -24.78 -5.68
N LEU A 414 -20.69 -26.10 -5.44
CA LEU A 414 -19.64 -26.97 -5.99
C LEU A 414 -19.70 -27.09 -7.51
N ALA A 415 -20.90 -27.16 -8.09
CA ALA A 415 -21.09 -27.19 -9.54
C ALA A 415 -20.68 -25.86 -10.19
N LEU A 416 -20.96 -24.72 -9.54
CA LEU A 416 -20.48 -23.42 -9.99
C LEU A 416 -18.96 -23.33 -9.98
N GLN A 417 -18.32 -23.80 -8.91
CA GLN A 417 -16.84 -23.84 -8.83
C GLN A 417 -16.23 -24.75 -9.89
N LEU A 418 -16.81 -25.93 -10.12
CA LEU A 418 -16.39 -26.86 -11.17
C LEU A 418 -16.49 -26.18 -12.55
N TYR A 419 -17.61 -25.50 -12.81
CA TYR A 419 -17.81 -24.77 -14.06
C TYR A 419 -16.82 -23.64 -14.27
N GLU A 420 -16.52 -22.81 -13.25
CA GLU A 420 -15.52 -21.75 -13.39
C GLU A 420 -14.14 -22.31 -13.74
N LYS A 421 -13.71 -23.39 -13.07
CA LYS A 421 -12.45 -24.08 -13.39
C LYS A 421 -12.47 -24.66 -14.81
N TYR A 422 -13.59 -25.24 -15.22
CA TYR A 422 -13.77 -25.77 -16.57
C TYR A 422 -13.62 -24.68 -17.62
N ARG A 423 -14.34 -23.56 -17.47
CA ARG A 423 -14.32 -22.42 -18.41
C ARG A 423 -12.93 -21.82 -18.59
N ILE A 424 -12.13 -21.79 -17.52
CA ILE A 424 -10.73 -21.34 -17.57
C ILE A 424 -9.85 -22.29 -18.39
N CYS A 425 -10.09 -23.60 -18.25
CA CYS A 425 -9.30 -24.62 -18.94
C CYS A 425 -9.70 -24.80 -20.40
N TYR A 426 -10.98 -24.62 -20.70
CA TYR A 426 -11.61 -24.93 -21.99
C TYR A 426 -12.56 -23.80 -22.43
N PRO A 427 -12.05 -22.58 -22.69
CA PRO A 427 -12.89 -21.40 -22.95
C PRO A 427 -13.73 -21.52 -24.23
N ASP A 428 -13.28 -22.30 -25.20
CA ASP A 428 -13.92 -22.49 -26.51
C ASP A 428 -14.73 -23.81 -26.60
N GLU A 429 -14.75 -24.63 -25.55
CA GLU A 429 -15.39 -25.95 -25.57
C GLU A 429 -16.59 -25.97 -24.62
N CYS A 430 -17.81 -25.87 -25.13
CA CYS A 430 -19.03 -26.00 -24.32
C CYS A 430 -19.93 -27.17 -24.75
N SER A 431 -19.58 -27.85 -25.84
CA SER A 431 -20.45 -28.83 -26.49
C SER A 431 -20.46 -30.17 -25.74
N ASN A 432 -21.66 -30.67 -25.43
CA ASN A 432 -21.91 -32.00 -24.83
C ASN A 432 -21.72 -32.12 -23.31
N ILE A 433 -21.90 -31.02 -22.56
CA ILE A 433 -22.08 -31.06 -21.11
C ILE A 433 -23.54 -30.83 -20.74
N TYR A 434 -24.06 -31.67 -19.85
CA TYR A 434 -25.46 -31.69 -19.44
C TYR A 434 -25.57 -31.55 -17.93
N LEU A 435 -26.52 -30.74 -17.44
CA LEU A 435 -26.74 -30.55 -16.01
C LEU A 435 -27.93 -31.39 -15.55
N PHE A 436 -27.83 -32.00 -14.37
CA PHE A 436 -28.88 -32.81 -13.77
C PHE A 436 -29.10 -32.43 -12.31
N ASP A 437 -30.35 -32.36 -11.87
CA ASP A 437 -30.69 -32.12 -10.47
C ASP A 437 -32.02 -32.80 -10.13
N LYS A 438 -32.19 -33.26 -8.89
CA LYS A 438 -33.45 -33.84 -8.42
C LYS A 438 -34.52 -32.78 -8.12
N ASP A 439 -34.10 -31.53 -7.90
CA ASP A 439 -35.03 -30.42 -7.68
C ASP A 439 -35.69 -29.98 -8.99
N GLU A 440 -36.96 -30.35 -9.16
CA GLU A 440 -37.75 -30.04 -10.36
C GLU A 440 -37.84 -28.55 -10.65
N LYS A 441 -37.71 -27.70 -9.63
CA LYS A 441 -37.74 -26.24 -9.79
C LYS A 441 -36.56 -25.72 -10.60
N LYS A 442 -35.47 -26.48 -10.69
CA LYS A 442 -34.28 -26.11 -11.45
C LYS A 442 -34.38 -26.54 -12.91
N TRP A 443 -35.27 -27.46 -13.28
CA TRP A 443 -35.32 -28.02 -14.63
C TRP A 443 -35.60 -26.94 -15.69
N GLY A 444 -34.89 -27.02 -16.82
CA GLY A 444 -34.93 -26.04 -17.91
C GLY A 444 -34.12 -24.77 -17.66
N SER A 445 -33.73 -24.47 -16.41
CA SER A 445 -32.86 -23.34 -16.09
C SER A 445 -31.44 -23.55 -16.61
N ALA A 446 -30.68 -22.45 -16.75
CA ALA A 446 -29.31 -22.44 -17.24
C ALA A 446 -28.39 -21.68 -16.26
N PRO A 447 -28.17 -22.23 -15.04
CA PRO A 447 -27.58 -21.48 -13.92
C PRO A 447 -26.06 -21.27 -14.02
N LEU A 448 -25.37 -22.01 -14.90
CA LEU A 448 -23.92 -21.97 -15.06
C LEU A 448 -23.50 -21.34 -16.40
N HIS A 449 -24.09 -21.84 -17.49
CA HIS A 449 -23.86 -21.36 -18.86
C HIS A 449 -25.16 -21.43 -19.66
N ARG A 450 -25.36 -20.50 -20.59
CA ARG A 450 -26.61 -20.38 -21.37
C ARG A 450 -27.01 -21.65 -22.15
N GLU A 451 -26.01 -22.47 -22.49
CA GLU A 451 -26.20 -23.72 -23.24
C GLU A 451 -26.37 -24.95 -22.33
N TRP A 452 -26.03 -24.83 -21.05
CA TRP A 452 -26.06 -25.93 -20.08
C TRP A 452 -27.37 -25.89 -19.31
N ARG A 453 -28.39 -26.56 -19.84
CA ARG A 453 -29.69 -26.64 -19.19
C ARG A 453 -29.73 -27.77 -18.17
N VAL A 454 -30.45 -27.53 -17.08
CA VAL A 454 -30.73 -28.54 -16.06
C VAL A 454 -31.86 -29.46 -16.53
N HIS A 455 -31.64 -30.76 -16.45
CA HIS A 455 -32.55 -31.82 -16.85
C HIS A 455 -32.94 -32.70 -15.67
N ALA A 456 -34.03 -33.46 -15.83
CA ALA A 456 -34.44 -34.44 -14.85
C ALA A 456 -33.45 -35.62 -14.81
N PRO A 457 -33.26 -36.29 -13.65
CA PRO A 457 -32.39 -37.48 -13.58
C PRO A 457 -32.80 -38.58 -14.58
N GLY A 458 -34.10 -38.69 -14.90
CA GLY A 458 -34.60 -39.64 -15.90
C GLY A 458 -34.13 -39.37 -17.34
N ASP A 459 -33.62 -38.17 -17.65
CA ASP A 459 -33.10 -37.84 -18.97
C ASP A 459 -31.63 -38.31 -19.17
N ILE A 460 -30.96 -38.88 -18.16
CA ILE A 460 -29.54 -39.28 -18.24
C ILE A 460 -29.30 -40.24 -19.42
N GLU A 461 -30.15 -41.25 -19.61
CA GLU A 461 -30.02 -42.20 -20.72
C GLU A 461 -30.25 -41.54 -22.09
N LYS A 462 -31.22 -40.61 -22.16
CA LYS A 462 -31.57 -39.87 -23.39
C LYS A 462 -30.37 -39.11 -23.95
N PHE A 463 -29.54 -38.53 -23.09
CA PHE A 463 -28.35 -37.79 -23.50
C PHE A 463 -27.11 -38.66 -23.72
N LYS A 464 -27.23 -39.99 -23.57
CA LYS A 464 -26.13 -40.94 -23.75
C LYS A 464 -24.90 -40.52 -22.93
N ILE A 465 -25.14 -40.16 -21.67
CA ILE A 465 -24.09 -39.72 -20.74
C ILE A 465 -23.10 -40.86 -20.53
N LYS A 466 -21.81 -40.57 -20.71
CA LYS A 466 -20.72 -41.53 -20.50
C LYS A 466 -20.11 -41.41 -19.11
N ARG A 467 -20.19 -40.22 -18.53
CA ARG A 467 -19.62 -39.89 -17.24
C ARG A 467 -20.49 -38.89 -16.50
N LEU A 468 -20.72 -39.12 -15.22
CA LEU A 468 -21.52 -38.26 -14.37
C LEU A 468 -20.69 -37.77 -13.18
N ILE A 469 -20.43 -36.47 -13.14
CA ILE A 469 -19.69 -35.79 -12.08
C ILE A 469 -20.69 -35.32 -11.02
N ILE A 470 -20.62 -35.91 -9.82
CA ILE A 470 -21.52 -35.63 -8.71
C ILE A 470 -20.90 -34.53 -7.84
N CYS A 471 -21.54 -33.36 -7.83
CA CYS A 471 -21.13 -32.15 -7.11
C CYS A 471 -21.81 -32.04 -5.73
N ASN A 472 -21.82 -33.13 -4.97
CA ASN A 472 -22.32 -33.17 -3.60
C ASN A 472 -21.49 -34.15 -2.76
N ALA A 473 -20.48 -33.62 -2.07
CA ALA A 473 -19.53 -34.43 -1.32
C ALA A 473 -20.17 -35.20 -0.15
N ASN A 474 -21.13 -34.59 0.54
CA ASN A 474 -21.74 -35.15 1.76
C ASN A 474 -22.75 -36.27 1.48
N HIS A 475 -23.35 -36.28 0.29
CA HIS A 475 -24.40 -37.24 -0.09
C HIS A 475 -23.99 -38.10 -1.29
N TYR A 476 -22.69 -38.22 -1.59
CA TYR A 476 -22.22 -38.93 -2.77
C TYR A 476 -22.73 -40.38 -2.82
N GLU A 477 -22.56 -41.16 -1.75
CA GLU A 477 -22.99 -42.57 -1.70
C GLU A 477 -24.52 -42.74 -1.76
N GLU A 478 -25.27 -41.79 -1.20
CA GLU A 478 -26.73 -41.76 -1.27
C GLU A 478 -27.18 -41.48 -2.71
N ILE A 479 -26.61 -40.45 -3.34
CA ILE A 479 -26.88 -40.09 -4.73
C ILE A 479 -26.50 -41.24 -5.68
N CYS A 480 -25.36 -41.90 -5.48
CA CYS A 480 -24.97 -43.05 -6.29
C CYS A 480 -25.99 -44.19 -6.19
N ARG A 481 -26.54 -44.47 -4.99
CA ARG A 481 -27.60 -45.46 -4.79
C ARG A 481 -28.91 -45.05 -5.45
N GLU A 482 -29.30 -43.78 -5.31
CA GLU A 482 -30.49 -43.21 -5.97
C GLU A 482 -30.36 -43.33 -7.49
N LEU A 483 -29.18 -43.08 -8.06
CA LEU A 483 -28.96 -43.09 -9.50
C LEU A 483 -28.72 -44.48 -10.08
N GLN A 484 -28.48 -45.50 -9.26
CA GLN A 484 -28.11 -46.86 -9.71
C GLN A 484 -29.12 -47.50 -10.67
N HIS A 485 -30.41 -47.15 -10.57
CA HIS A 485 -31.45 -47.65 -11.48
C HIS A 485 -31.56 -46.85 -12.80
N LEU A 486 -30.97 -45.65 -12.85
CA LEU A 486 -30.97 -44.74 -14.00
C LEU A 486 -29.65 -44.80 -14.78
N VAL A 487 -28.61 -45.33 -14.15
CA VAL A 487 -27.23 -45.37 -14.62
C VAL A 487 -26.88 -46.84 -14.83
N LYS A 488 -26.88 -47.30 -16.09
CA LYS A 488 -26.42 -48.65 -16.45
C LYS A 488 -24.92 -48.79 -16.14
N ASP A 489 -24.41 -50.03 -16.01
CA ASP A 489 -23.01 -50.37 -15.68
C ASP A 489 -21.93 -49.74 -16.60
N GLU A 490 -22.32 -49.02 -17.64
CA GLU A 490 -21.46 -48.38 -18.64
C GLU A 490 -21.13 -46.89 -18.35
N ILE A 491 -21.78 -46.26 -17.36
CA ILE A 491 -21.55 -44.84 -17.04
C ILE A 491 -20.59 -44.71 -15.86
N GLU A 492 -19.53 -43.92 -16.04
CA GLU A 492 -18.56 -43.64 -14.98
C GLU A 492 -19.10 -42.59 -13.99
N LEU A 493 -19.27 -42.96 -12.71
CA LEU A 493 -19.62 -42.03 -11.65
C LEU A 493 -18.36 -41.46 -11.00
N MET A 494 -18.28 -40.13 -10.92
CA MET A 494 -17.16 -39.43 -10.29
C MET A 494 -17.64 -38.50 -9.19
N GLN A 495 -16.98 -38.53 -8.03
CA GLN A 495 -17.18 -37.52 -6.99
C GLN A 495 -16.32 -36.29 -7.28
N TYR A 496 -16.93 -35.10 -7.32
CA TYR A 496 -16.17 -33.85 -7.28
C TYR A 496 -15.86 -33.47 -5.82
N ASN A 497 -14.59 -33.53 -5.46
CA ASN A 497 -14.07 -33.16 -4.14
C ASN A 497 -13.09 -31.99 -4.27
N LEU A 498 -13.05 -31.13 -3.26
CA LEU A 498 -12.19 -29.95 -3.21
C LEU A 498 -10.71 -30.28 -3.02
#